data_AF-A0A0D2ZZ12-F1
#
_entry.id   AF-A0A0D2ZZ12-F1
#
_cell.length_a   1.000
_cell.length_b   1.000
_cell.length_c   1.000
_cell.angle_alpha   90.00
_cell.angle_beta   90.00
_cell.angle_gamma   90.00
#
_symmetry.space_group_name_H-M   'P 1'
#
loop_
_entity.id
_entity.type
_entity.pdbx_description
1 polymer ?
#
loop_
_entity_poly.entity_id
_entity_poly.type
_entity_poly.pdbx_seq_one_letter_code
_entity_poly.pdbx_strand_id
1 'polypeptide(L)'
;SRSDIQIVFRKKSVLFNWVASEVKFPDGYVSNLSRCVEKGQKFSGMKSHDCHVFMQRLLPFAFAELLPTNVHEALAGIGAFFRDLSTRTIKEEVVEQLQENIPILLCNLEKIFPPRFFDVMEYLPYVVLLCGPVHYGWMYHYERAM
;
A
#
# COMPACT_ATOMS: atom_id res chain seq x y z
N SER A 1 -9.59 10.17 -26.07
CA SER A 1 -10.76 9.78 -26.90
C SER A 1 -11.83 9.12 -26.03
N ARG A 2 -13.11 9.12 -26.44
CA ARG A 2 -14.23 8.45 -25.74
C ARG A 2 -13.99 6.94 -25.53
N SER A 3 -13.15 6.33 -26.37
CA SER A 3 -12.65 4.95 -26.25
C SER A 3 -11.74 4.74 -25.04
N ASP A 4 -10.86 5.68 -24.72
CA ASP A 4 -9.88 5.55 -23.61
C ASP A 4 -10.59 5.58 -22.25
N ILE A 5 -11.62 6.43 -22.13
CA ILE A 5 -12.46 6.53 -20.93
C ILE A 5 -13.21 5.20 -20.69
N GLN A 6 -13.73 4.57 -21.74
CA GLN A 6 -14.43 3.29 -21.63
C GLN A 6 -13.49 2.15 -21.22
N ILE A 7 -12.25 2.14 -21.74
CA ILE A 7 -11.22 1.16 -21.39
C ILE A 7 -10.83 1.30 -19.92
N VAL A 8 -10.57 2.52 -19.45
CA VAL A 8 -10.23 2.78 -18.04
C VAL A 8 -11.38 2.38 -17.11
N PHE A 9 -12.63 2.71 -17.48
CA PHE A 9 -13.81 2.31 -16.71
C PHE A 9 -13.94 0.78 -16.61
N ARG A 10 -13.71 0.06 -17.71
CA ARG A 10 -13.75 -1.41 -17.73
C ARG A 10 -12.63 -2.04 -16.91
N LYS A 11 -11.40 -1.53 -17.01
CA LYS A 11 -10.28 -2.01 -16.19
C LYS A 11 -10.55 -1.78 -14.70
N LYS A 12 -11.15 -0.63 -14.38
CA LYS A 12 -11.50 -0.27 -13.01
C LYS A 12 -12.56 -1.21 -12.42
N SER A 13 -13.60 -1.56 -13.17
CA SER A 13 -14.60 -2.53 -12.69
C SER A 13 -14.03 -3.95 -12.55
N VAL A 14 -13.13 -4.36 -13.43
CA VAL A 14 -12.40 -5.64 -13.32
C VAL A 14 -11.58 -5.70 -12.03
N LEU A 15 -10.86 -4.62 -11.68
CA LEU A 15 -10.13 -4.55 -10.41
C LEU A 15 -11.05 -4.79 -9.22
N PHE A 16 -12.18 -4.08 -9.14
CA PHE A 16 -13.09 -4.21 -8.00
C PHE A 16 -13.72 -5.59 -7.90
N ASN A 17 -14.09 -6.19 -9.04
CA ASN A 17 -14.60 -7.55 -9.08
C ASN A 17 -13.53 -8.55 -8.63
N TRP A 18 -12.29 -8.41 -9.11
CA TRP A 18 -11.17 -9.26 -8.70
C TRP A 18 -10.90 -9.17 -7.19
N VAL A 19 -10.87 -7.97 -6.61
CA VAL A 19 -10.71 -7.79 -5.16
C VAL A 19 -11.89 -8.39 -4.39
N ALA A 20 -13.10 -8.32 -4.92
CA ALA A 20 -14.29 -8.86 -4.25
C ALA A 20 -14.41 -10.39 -4.34
N SER A 21 -13.98 -11.02 -5.43
CA SER A 21 -14.23 -12.45 -5.67
C SER A 21 -12.98 -13.33 -5.51
N GLU A 22 -11.81 -12.86 -5.94
CA GLU A 22 -10.60 -13.69 -6.07
C GLU A 22 -9.59 -13.43 -4.95
N VAL A 23 -9.54 -12.22 -4.40
CA VAL A 23 -8.58 -11.88 -3.35
C VAL A 23 -9.03 -12.49 -2.02
N LYS A 24 -8.32 -13.54 -1.60
CA LYS A 24 -8.53 -14.21 -0.31
C LYS A 24 -7.24 -14.19 0.49
N PHE A 25 -7.38 -13.92 1.79
CA PHE A 25 -6.30 -14.00 2.76
C PHE A 25 -6.58 -15.11 3.77
N PRO A 26 -5.55 -15.62 4.47
CA PRO A 26 -5.76 -16.51 5.61
C PRO A 26 -6.69 -15.89 6.65
N ASP A 27 -7.43 -16.74 7.37
CA ASP A 27 -8.37 -16.28 8.39
C ASP A 27 -7.67 -15.42 9.47
N GLY A 28 -8.32 -14.33 9.87
CA GLY A 28 -7.75 -13.33 10.79
C GLY A 28 -6.65 -12.42 10.22
N TYR A 29 -6.26 -12.56 8.94
CA TYR A 29 -5.19 -11.74 8.35
C TYR A 29 -5.66 -10.39 7.80
N VAL A 30 -6.87 -10.28 7.22
CA VAL A 30 -7.51 -9.03 6.77
C VAL A 30 -9.02 -9.20 6.92
N SER A 31 -9.77 -8.12 7.16
CA SER A 31 -11.23 -8.17 7.07
C SER A 31 -11.70 -8.55 5.67
N ASN A 32 -12.97 -8.95 5.52
CA ASN A 32 -13.50 -9.28 4.21
C ASN A 32 -13.54 -8.04 3.27
N LEU A 33 -12.54 -7.92 2.39
CA LEU A 33 -12.38 -6.79 1.45
C LEU A 33 -13.54 -6.63 0.47
N SER A 34 -14.29 -7.69 0.17
CA SER A 34 -15.48 -7.60 -0.69
C SER A 34 -16.54 -6.65 -0.13
N ARG A 35 -16.65 -6.55 1.21
CA ARG A 35 -17.57 -5.62 1.88
C ARG A 35 -17.16 -4.18 1.69
N CYS A 36 -15.88 -3.93 1.41
CA CYS A 36 -15.34 -2.61 1.18
C CYS A 36 -15.49 -2.15 -0.27
N VAL A 37 -15.95 -3.00 -1.19
CA VAL A 37 -16.17 -2.64 -2.60
C VAL A 37 -17.58 -2.06 -2.77
N GLU A 38 -17.68 -0.74 -2.89
CA GLU A 38 -18.97 -0.08 -3.06
C GLU A 38 -19.36 -0.04 -4.55
N LYS A 39 -20.38 -0.83 -4.90
CA LYS A 39 -20.98 -0.91 -6.25
C LYS A 39 -19.96 -1.17 -7.37
N GLY A 40 -18.80 -1.77 -7.05
CA GLY A 40 -17.73 -2.02 -8.02
C GLY A 40 -17.07 -0.76 -8.57
N GLN A 41 -17.09 0.36 -7.83
CA GLN A 41 -16.58 1.66 -8.32
C GLN A 41 -15.54 2.33 -7.41
N LYS A 42 -15.57 2.03 -6.11
CA LYS A 42 -14.62 2.57 -5.13
C LYS A 42 -14.47 1.60 -3.96
N PHE A 43 -13.34 1.71 -3.27
CA PHE A 43 -13.19 1.14 -1.94
C PHE A 43 -13.72 2.14 -0.91
N SER A 44 -14.55 1.67 0.03
CA SER A 44 -15.03 2.45 1.17
C SER A 44 -15.14 1.55 2.41
N GLY A 45 -15.07 2.14 3.61
CA GLY A 45 -15.21 1.39 4.87
C GLY A 45 -14.08 0.40 5.19
N MET A 46 -12.90 0.56 4.59
CA MET A 46 -11.72 -0.22 4.98
C MET A 46 -11.18 0.31 6.32
N LYS A 47 -10.84 -0.61 7.24
CA LYS A 47 -10.10 -0.27 8.46
C LYS A 47 -8.65 0.06 8.12
N SER A 48 -7.94 0.77 9.01
CA SER A 48 -6.57 1.22 8.71
C SER A 48 -5.62 0.04 8.49
N HIS A 49 -5.78 -1.03 9.27
CA HIS A 49 -5.07 -2.29 9.07
C HIS A 49 -5.28 -2.88 7.66
N ASP A 50 -6.53 -2.93 7.18
CA ASP A 50 -6.84 -3.51 5.87
C ASP A 50 -6.29 -2.64 4.74
N CYS A 51 -6.35 -1.31 4.89
CA CYS A 51 -5.71 -0.36 3.98
C CYS A 51 -4.20 -0.58 3.90
N HIS A 52 -3.56 -0.82 5.04
CA HIS A 52 -2.13 -1.04 5.10
C HIS A 52 -1.72 -2.36 4.44
N VAL A 53 -2.46 -3.44 4.70
CA VAL A 53 -2.23 -4.71 3.99
C VAL A 53 -2.47 -4.55 2.48
N PHE A 54 -3.50 -3.82 2.07
CA PHE A 54 -3.76 -3.52 0.67
C PHE A 54 -2.58 -2.76 0.03
N MET A 55 -2.09 -1.71 0.69
CA MET A 55 -0.94 -0.92 0.24
C MET A 55 0.32 -1.77 0.08
N GLN A 56 0.62 -2.61 1.05
CA GLN A 56 1.79 -3.47 1.01
C GLN A 56 1.65 -4.56 -0.05
N ARG A 57 0.55 -5.32 -0.03
CA ARG A 57 0.44 -6.62 -0.72
C ARG A 57 -0.27 -6.55 -2.05
N LEU A 58 -1.28 -5.69 -2.19
CA LEU A 58 -2.17 -5.71 -3.34
C LEU A 58 -1.89 -4.58 -4.30
N LEU A 59 -1.44 -3.41 -3.81
CA LEU A 59 -1.21 -2.22 -4.63
C LEU A 59 -0.33 -2.48 -5.88
N PRO A 60 0.81 -3.21 -5.80
CA PRO A 60 1.62 -3.52 -6.98
C PRO A 60 0.91 -4.41 -8.00
N PHE A 61 -0.08 -5.21 -7.60
CA PHE A 61 -0.79 -6.11 -8.52
C PHE A 61 -2.09 -5.48 -9.04
N ALA A 62 -2.84 -4.85 -8.13
CA ALA A 62 -4.11 -4.19 -8.38
C ALA A 62 -4.01 -3.11 -9.46
N PHE A 63 -2.92 -2.36 -9.47
CA PHE A 63 -2.79 -1.20 -10.35
C PHE A 63 -1.85 -1.37 -11.55
N ALA A 64 -1.23 -2.54 -11.71
CA ALA A 64 -0.25 -2.80 -12.77
C ALA A 64 -0.80 -2.49 -14.18
N GLU A 65 -2.06 -2.82 -14.43
CA GLU A 65 -2.69 -2.58 -15.74
C GLU A 65 -3.51 -1.28 -15.80
N LEU A 66 -3.68 -0.59 -14.66
CA LEU A 66 -4.54 0.57 -14.51
C LEU A 66 -3.78 1.90 -14.55
N LEU A 67 -2.52 1.89 -14.12
CA LEU A 67 -1.69 3.08 -14.02
C LEU A 67 -0.59 3.07 -15.09
N PRO A 68 -0.12 4.24 -15.55
CA PRO A 68 1.09 4.33 -16.34
C PRO A 68 2.27 3.68 -15.60
N THR A 69 3.16 3.02 -16.34
CA THR A 69 4.28 2.24 -15.79
C THR A 69 5.09 3.02 -14.75
N ASN A 70 5.41 4.28 -15.03
CA ASN A 70 6.17 5.14 -14.11
C ASN A 70 5.44 5.38 -12.77
N VAL A 71 4.11 5.55 -12.82
CA VAL A 71 3.29 5.76 -11.61
C VAL A 71 3.14 4.46 -10.83
N HIS A 72 2.93 3.36 -11.54
CA HIS A 72 2.85 2.03 -10.96
C HIS A 72 4.14 1.63 -10.26
N GLU A 73 5.30 1.82 -10.89
CA GLU A 73 6.61 1.52 -10.31
C GLU A 73 6.88 2.31 -9.02
N ALA A 74 6.56 3.61 -9.01
CA ALA A 74 6.75 4.44 -7.83
C ALA A 74 5.85 3.98 -6.67
N LEU A 75 4.59 3.65 -6.96
CA LEU A 75 3.67 3.13 -5.96
C LEU A 75 4.03 1.71 -5.49
N ALA A 76 4.55 0.87 -6.38
CA ALA A 76 5.06 -0.45 -6.04
C ALA A 76 6.28 -0.36 -5.11
N GLY A 77 7.16 0.62 -5.35
CA GLY A 77 8.27 0.96 -4.47
C GLY A 77 7.79 1.35 -3.06
N ILE A 78 6.76 2.19 -2.94
CA ILE A 78 6.14 2.50 -1.64
C ILE A 78 5.62 1.23 -0.96
N GLY A 79 4.89 0.39 -1.70
CA GLY A 79 4.34 -0.85 -1.16
C GLY A 79 5.44 -1.80 -0.65
N ALA A 80 6.60 -1.86 -1.33
CA ALA A 80 7.77 -2.60 -0.88
C ALA A 80 8.40 -1.97 0.37
N PHE A 81 8.63 -0.66 0.38
CA PHE A 81 9.17 0.06 1.53
C PHE A 81 8.37 -0.21 2.81
N PHE A 82 7.04 -0.04 2.77
CA PHE A 82 6.19 -0.29 3.94
C PHE A 82 6.15 -1.76 4.35
N ARG A 83 6.29 -2.70 3.41
CA ARG A 83 6.34 -4.14 3.69
C ARG A 83 7.58 -4.46 4.52
N ASP A 84 8.72 -3.92 4.12
CA ASP A 84 10.01 -4.17 4.78
C ASP A 84 10.06 -3.46 6.14
N LEU A 85 9.55 -2.23 6.21
CA LEU A 85 9.41 -1.46 7.45
C LEU A 85 8.50 -2.15 8.49
N SER A 86 7.46 -2.87 8.02
CA SER A 86 6.45 -3.49 8.90
C SER A 86 6.71 -4.95 9.21
N THR A 87 7.94 -5.42 8.97
CA THR A 87 8.35 -6.77 9.35
C THR A 87 8.29 -6.94 10.87
N ARG A 88 7.93 -8.15 11.32
CA ARG A 88 7.84 -8.46 12.76
C ARG A 88 9.20 -8.42 13.47
N THR A 89 10.27 -8.65 12.72
CA THR A 89 11.64 -8.64 13.20
C THR A 89 12.42 -7.72 12.29
N ILE A 90 12.92 -6.64 12.86
CA ILE A 90 13.69 -5.64 12.13
C ILE A 90 15.16 -5.89 12.43
N LYS A 91 15.90 -6.25 11.39
CA LYS A 91 17.36 -6.36 11.45
C LYS A 91 17.96 -5.01 11.12
N GLU A 92 19.08 -4.68 11.76
CA GLU A 92 19.82 -3.43 11.52
C GLU A 92 20.16 -3.27 10.03
N GLU A 93 20.63 -4.33 9.38
CA GLU A 93 20.91 -4.39 7.93
C GLU A 93 19.71 -3.94 7.07
N VAL A 94 18.48 -4.28 7.46
CA VAL A 94 17.26 -3.89 6.71
C VAL A 94 16.97 -2.40 6.93
N VAL A 95 17.23 -1.88 8.12
CA VAL A 95 17.05 -0.45 8.42
C VAL A 95 18.05 0.39 7.63
N GLU A 96 19.31 -0.03 7.57
CA GLU A 96 20.35 0.62 6.76
C GLU A 96 19.94 0.66 5.28
N GLN A 97 19.48 -0.47 4.73
CA GLN A 97 18.96 -0.52 3.36
C GLN A 97 17.75 0.40 3.16
N LEU A 98 16.84 0.50 4.12
CA LEU A 98 15.69 1.41 4.03
C LEU A 98 16.14 2.88 4.04
N GLN A 99 17.17 3.22 4.83
CA GLN A 99 17.75 4.56 4.88
C GLN A 99 18.49 4.94 3.58
N GLU A 100 19.18 4.00 2.95
CA GLU A 100 19.84 4.23 1.66
C GLU A 100 18.82 4.37 0.51
N ASN A 101 17.73 3.61 0.56
CA ASN A 101 16.73 3.58 -0.51
C ASN A 101 15.70 4.72 -0.41
N ILE A 102 15.44 5.27 0.78
CA ILE A 102 14.37 6.27 0.94
C ILE A 102 14.58 7.55 0.10
N PRO A 103 15.78 8.13 -0.07
CA PRO A 103 15.95 9.32 -0.91
C PRO A 103 15.66 9.03 -2.39
N ILE A 104 16.02 7.84 -2.88
CA ILE A 104 15.75 7.39 -4.25
C ILE A 104 14.24 7.22 -4.45
N LEU A 105 13.57 6.60 -3.48
CA LEU A 105 12.12 6.42 -3.50
C LEU A 105 11.39 7.77 -3.52
N LEU A 106 11.76 8.69 -2.62
CA LEU A 106 11.19 10.03 -2.55
C LEU A 106 11.39 10.78 -3.87
N CYS A 107 12.61 10.82 -4.42
CA CYS A 107 12.88 11.48 -5.70
C CYS A 107 12.01 10.93 -6.85
N ASN A 108 11.74 9.62 -6.87
CA ASN A 108 10.86 9.03 -7.87
C ASN A 108 9.39 9.41 -7.65
N LEU A 109 8.96 9.57 -6.41
CA LEU A 109 7.61 10.01 -6.06
C LEU A 109 7.39 11.49 -6.35
N GLU A 110 8.37 12.36 -6.09
CA GLU A 110 8.28 13.80 -6.36
C GLU A 110 8.12 14.12 -7.86
N LYS A 111 8.53 13.20 -8.75
CA LYS A 111 8.27 13.32 -10.20
C LYS A 111 6.79 13.19 -10.55
N ILE A 112 5.97 12.64 -9.64
CA ILE A 112 4.57 12.26 -9.89
C ILE A 112 3.61 13.00 -8.94
N PHE A 113 3.99 13.13 -7.68
CA PHE A 113 3.19 13.71 -6.60
C PHE A 113 3.83 15.01 -6.08
N PRO A 114 3.07 15.88 -5.39
CA PRO A 114 3.62 17.06 -4.78
C PRO A 114 4.78 16.71 -3.81
N PRO A 115 5.89 17.47 -3.80
CA PRO A 115 7.10 17.11 -3.07
C PRO A 115 6.86 16.73 -1.61
N ARG A 116 6.07 17.57 -0.93
CA ARG A 116 5.79 17.44 0.51
C ARG A 116 4.88 16.31 0.93
N PHE A 117 4.38 15.50 -0.01
CA PHE A 117 3.40 14.47 0.30
C PHE A 117 4.02 13.30 1.09
N PHE A 118 5.32 13.04 0.91
CA PHE A 118 5.99 11.87 1.45
C PHE A 118 7.15 12.19 2.40
N ASP A 119 7.37 13.46 2.78
CA ASP A 119 8.47 13.89 3.67
C ASP A 119 8.52 13.09 4.98
N VAL A 120 7.36 12.69 5.50
CA VAL A 120 7.27 11.88 6.73
C VAL A 120 7.99 10.53 6.57
N MET A 121 8.04 9.97 5.36
CA MET A 121 8.67 8.67 5.10
C MET A 121 10.18 8.68 5.31
N GLU A 122 10.84 9.83 5.17
CA GLU A 122 12.28 9.99 5.43
C GLU A 122 12.64 9.62 6.87
N TYR A 123 11.75 9.93 7.82
CA TYR A 123 11.98 9.72 9.25
C TYR A 123 11.56 8.33 9.74
N LEU A 124 10.79 7.57 8.94
CA LEU A 124 10.24 6.28 9.37
C LEU A 124 11.30 5.22 9.73
N PRO A 125 12.41 5.04 8.97
CA PRO A 125 13.45 4.09 9.34
C PRO A 125 14.12 4.43 10.68
N TYR A 126 14.29 5.72 10.98
CA TYR A 126 14.85 6.19 12.24
C TYR A 126 13.92 5.92 13.43
N VAL A 127 12.61 6.18 13.25
CA VAL A 127 11.59 5.85 14.27
C VAL A 127 11.59 4.35 14.57
N VAL A 128 11.73 3.51 13.54
CA VAL A 128 11.86 2.07 13.68
C VAL A 128 13.10 1.66 14.50
N LEU A 129 14.24 2.28 14.24
CA LEU A 129 15.48 1.99 14.97
C LEU A 129 15.34 2.29 16.46
N LEU A 130 14.67 3.39 16.82
CA LEU A 130 14.49 3.82 18.20
C LEU A 130 13.37 3.07 18.93
N CYS A 131 12.23 2.87 18.27
CA CYS A 131 11.01 2.34 18.90
C CYS A 131 10.80 0.84 18.67
N GLY A 132 11.66 0.19 17.87
CA GLY A 132 11.54 -1.20 17.50
C GLY A 132 10.49 -1.45 16.40
N PRO A 133 10.08 -2.72 16.18
CA PRO A 133 9.17 -3.09 15.11
C PRO A 133 7.85 -2.32 15.13
N VAL A 134 7.54 -1.63 14.02
CA VAL A 134 6.34 -0.78 13.91
C VAL A 134 5.07 -1.57 14.21
N HIS A 135 5.08 -2.90 13.97
CA HIS A 135 3.96 -3.80 14.22
C HIS A 135 3.29 -3.60 15.60
N TYR A 136 4.06 -3.28 16.65
CA TYR A 136 3.55 -3.05 18.00
C TYR A 136 3.07 -1.61 18.26
N GLY A 137 3.51 -0.65 17.43
CA GLY A 137 3.12 0.76 17.54
C GLY A 137 1.84 1.11 16.78
N TRP A 138 1.39 0.28 15.85
CA TRP A 138 0.12 0.49 15.15
C TRP A 138 -1.08 0.14 16.04
N MET A 139 -2.18 0.88 15.93
CA MET A 139 -3.45 0.59 16.63
C MET A 139 -4.17 -0.68 16.14
N TYR A 140 -3.56 -1.48 15.26
CA TYR A 140 -4.20 -2.62 14.58
C TYR A 140 -4.77 -3.68 15.53
N HIS A 141 -4.12 -3.89 16.68
CA HIS A 141 -4.61 -4.82 17.70
C HIS A 141 -5.99 -4.42 18.24
N TYR A 142 -6.21 -3.12 18.42
CA TYR A 142 -7.50 -2.58 18.85
C TYR A 142 -8.53 -2.61 17.71
N GLU A 143 -8.15 -2.22 16.50
CA GLU A 143 -9.06 -2.18 15.35
C GLU A 143 -9.61 -3.57 14.95
N ARG A 144 -8.83 -4.63 15.16
CA ARG A 144 -9.28 -6.01 14.88
C ARG A 144 -10.18 -6.60 15.96
N ALA A 145 -10.16 -6.05 17.17
CA ALA A 145 -10.99 -6.51 18.28
C ALA A 145 -12.39 -5.86 18.30
N MET A 146 -12.61 -4.80 17.51
CA MET A 146 -13.91 -4.12 17.32
C MET A 146 -14.59 -4.59 16.03
#